data_AF-A0A544V1G9-F1
#
_entry.id   AF-A0A544V1G9-F1
#
_cell.length_a   1.000
_cell.length_b   1.000
_cell.length_c   1.000
_cell.angle_alpha   90.00
_cell.angle_beta   90.00
_cell.angle_gamma   90.00
#
_symmetry.space_group_name_H-M   'P 1'
#
loop_
_entity.id
_entity.type
_entity.pdbx_description
1 polymer ?
#
loop_
_entity_poly.entity_id
_entity_poly.type
_entity_poly.pdbx_seq_one_letter_code
_entity_poly.pdbx_strand_id
1 'polypeptide(L)' 'MKHTKVQNTDYFKTYLTLIMEHREYTLHEAVDFMVETYFCNNIELYGLKPKQQFELAIQQLSVQ' A
#
# COMPACT_ATOMS: atom_id res chain seq x y z
N MET A 1 21.13 -2.41 -16.27
CA MET A 1 20.59 -2.20 -14.91
C MET A 1 19.21 -2.84 -14.84
N LYS A 2 19.01 -3.88 -14.03
CA LYS A 2 17.68 -4.45 -13.81
C LYS A 2 16.90 -3.47 -12.93
N HIS A 3 16.07 -2.61 -13.52
CA HIS A 3 15.03 -1.88 -12.80
C HIS A 3 13.92 -2.87 -12.42
N THR A 4 14.23 -3.85 -11.57
CA THR A 4 13.18 -4.55 -10.83
C THR A 4 12.48 -3.47 -10.03
N LYS A 5 11.30 -3.05 -10.49
CA LYS A 5 10.34 -2.27 -9.72
C LYS A 5 10.00 -3.09 -8.48
N VAL A 6 10.89 -3.09 -7.48
CA VAL A 6 10.59 -3.66 -6.18
C VAL A 6 9.53 -2.74 -5.64
N GLN A 7 8.30 -3.23 -5.58
CA GLN A 7 7.26 -2.65 -4.73
C GLN A 7 7.78 -2.81 -3.30
N ASN A 8 8.59 -1.84 -2.88
CA ASN A 8 9.13 -1.75 -1.54
C ASN A 8 8.14 -0.99 -0.67
N THR A 9 8.38 -1.00 0.63
CA THR A 9 7.52 -0.33 1.62
C THR A 9 7.28 1.15 1.25
N ASP A 10 8.30 1.84 0.74
CA ASP A 10 8.19 3.25 0.35
C ASP A 10 7.18 3.49 -0.78
N TYR A 11 7.12 2.60 -1.77
CA TYR A 11 6.11 2.68 -2.84
C TYR A 11 4.69 2.67 -2.28
N PHE A 12 4.39 1.73 -1.38
CA PHE A 12 3.07 1.62 -0.76
C PHE A 12 2.77 2.82 0.13
N LYS A 13 3.76 3.34 0.87
CA LYS A 13 3.57 4.56 1.68
C LYS A 13 3.21 5.75 0.81
N THR A 14 3.97 6.01 -0.25
CA THR A 14 3.68 7.13 -1.16
C THR A 14 2.28 7.00 -1.76
N TYR A 15 1.87 5.80 -2.16
CA TYR A 15 0.54 5.63 -2.75
C TYR A 15 -0.58 5.81 -1.73
N LEU A 16 -0.46 5.23 -0.53
CA LEU A 16 -1.42 5.42 0.55
C LEU A 16 -1.55 6.91 0.94
N THR A 17 -0.43 7.63 1.08
CA THR A 17 -0.44 9.08 1.35
C THR A 17 -1.16 9.86 0.25
N LEU A 18 -0.89 9.56 -1.03
CA LEU A 18 -1.59 10.22 -2.14
C LEU A 18 -3.10 9.95 -2.12
N ILE A 19 -3.52 8.74 -1.77
CA ILE A 19 -4.94 8.39 -1.64
C ILE A 19 -5.57 9.20 -0.50
N MET A 20 -4.91 9.24 0.67
CA MET A 20 -5.37 10.00 1.83
C MET A 20 -5.51 11.49 1.50
N GLU A 21 -4.51 12.10 0.86
CA GLU A 21 -4.52 13.52 0.51
C GLU A 21 -5.56 13.87 -0.56
N HIS A 22 -5.63 13.10 -1.65
CA HIS A 22 -6.51 13.43 -2.78
C HIS A 22 -7.98 13.09 -2.55
N ARG A 23 -8.27 12.13 -1.67
CA ARG A 23 -9.65 11.71 -1.37
C ARG A 23 -10.13 12.16 0.00
N GLU A 24 -9.29 12.86 0.76
CA GLU A 24 -9.52 13.22 2.16
C GLU A 24 -9.85 11.98 3.02
N TYR A 25 -9.19 10.86 2.70
CA TYR A 25 -9.38 9.58 3.38
C TYR A 25 -8.49 9.46 4.61
N THR A 26 -9.02 8.80 5.63
CA THR A 26 -8.21 8.24 6.72
C THR A 26 -7.30 7.14 6.19
N LEU A 27 -6.28 6.75 6.97
CA LEU A 27 -5.41 5.63 6.62
C LEU A 27 -6.20 4.34 6.38
N HIS A 28 -7.25 4.09 7.18
CA HIS A 28 -8.10 2.91 7.03
C HIS A 28 -8.83 2.91 5.68
N GLU A 29 -9.48 4.02 5.32
CA GLU A 29 -10.18 4.16 4.05
C GLU A 29 -9.23 4.08 2.84
N ALA A 30 -8.01 4.60 2.97
CA ALA A 30 -6.98 4.48 1.94
C ALA A 30 -6.51 3.04 1.76
N VAL A 31 -6.39 2.27 2.84
CA VAL A 31 -6.06 0.84 2.81
C VAL A 31 -7.16 0.05 2.12
N ASP A 32 -8.42 0.24 2.53
CA ASP A 32 -9.57 -0.44 1.92
C ASP A 32 -9.66 -0.14 0.43
N PHE A 33 -9.54 1.14 0.07
CA PHE A 33 -9.52 1.56 -1.33
C PHE A 33 -8.40 0.89 -2.13
N MET A 34 -7.18 0.80 -1.57
CA MET A 34 -6.07 0.17 -2.26
C MET A 34 -6.23 -1.35 -2.34
N VAL A 35 -6.79 -2.00 -1.32
CA VAL A 35 -7.12 -3.44 -1.35
C VAL A 35 -8.15 -3.74 -2.43
N GLU A 36 -9.20 -2.91 -2.54
CA GLU A 36 -10.23 -3.06 -3.54
C GLU A 36 -9.67 -2.83 -4.96
N THR A 37 -8.95 -1.74 -5.18
CA THR A 37 -8.58 -1.28 -6.53
C THR A 37 -7.26 -1.84 -7.06
N TYR A 38 -6.25 -1.99 -6.19
CA TYR A 38 -4.92 -2.48 -6.57
C TYR A 38 -4.82 -4.00 -6.41
N PHE A 39 -5.34 -4.52 -5.29
CA PHE A 39 -5.27 -5.94 -4.97
C PHE A 39 -6.51 -6.72 -5.41
N CYS A 40 -7.53 -6.08 -5.99
CA CYS A 40 -8.78 -6.73 -6.40
C CYS A 40 -9.41 -7.58 -5.28
N ASN A 41 -9.37 -7.08 -4.04
CA ASN A 41 -9.78 -7.77 -2.81
C ASN A 41 -9.02 -9.07 -2.51
N ASN A 42 -7.87 -9.30 -3.16
CA ASN A 42 -7.07 -10.51 -2.96
C ASN A 42 -5.57 -10.22 -2.99
N ILE A 43 -5.07 -9.67 -1.88
CA ILE A 43 -3.65 -9.39 -1.68
C ILE A 43 -2.77 -10.65 -1.70
N GLU A 44 -3.34 -11.82 -1.40
CA GLU A 44 -2.58 -13.07 -1.32
C GLU A 44 -2.09 -13.55 -2.69
N LEU A 45 -2.80 -13.20 -3.77
CA LEU A 45 -2.39 -13.51 -5.14
C LEU A 45 -1.10 -12.82 -5.59
N TYR A 46 -0.73 -11.72 -4.92
CA TYR A 46 0.47 -10.95 -5.24
C TYR A 46 1.73 -11.50 -4.54
N GLY A 47 1.55 -12.51 -3.69
CA GLY A 47 2.63 -13.19 -2.98
C GLY A 47 3.02 -12.54 -1.66
N LEU A 48 3.82 -13.27 -0.88
CA LEU A 48 4.15 -12.91 0.50
C LEU A 48 4.89 -11.59 0.61
N LYS A 49 5.82 -11.31 -0.32
CA LYS A 49 6.68 -10.13 -0.25
C LYS A 49 5.90 -8.81 -0.46
N PRO A 50 5.06 -8.64 -1.50
CA PRO A 50 4.23 -7.43 -1.63
C PRO A 50 3.27 -7.24 -0.44
N LYS A 51 2.64 -8.31 0.05
CA LYS A 51 1.78 -8.27 1.25
C LYS A 51 2.53 -7.71 2.46
N GLN A 52 3.72 -8.26 2.77
CA GLN A 52 4.54 -7.79 3.89
C GLN A 52 4.99 -6.33 3.74
N GLN A 53 5.36 -5.91 2.52
CA GLN A 53 5.76 -4.51 2.28
C GLN A 53 4.57 -3.56 2.42
N PHE A 54 3.38 -3.98 2.02
CA PHE A 54 2.14 -3.21 2.20
C PHE A 54 1.76 -3.11 3.68
N GLU A 55 1.76 -4.21 4.41
CA GLU A 55 1.49 -4.23 5.86
C GLU A 55 2.50 -3.36 6.64
N LEU A 56 3.78 -3.41 6.28
CA LEU A 56 4.81 -2.57 6.89
C LEU A 56 4.58 -1.08 6.61
N ALA A 57 4.12 -0.73 5.41
CA ALA A 57 3.78 0.65 5.06
C ALA A 57 2.64 1.18 5.94
N ILE A 58 1.59 0.37 6.14
CA ILE A 58 0.47 0.71 7.02
C ILE A 58 0.94 0.92 8.46
N GLN A 59 1.75 0.00 8.99
CA GLN A 59 2.30 0.13 10.34
C GLN A 59 3.10 1.42 10.50
N GLN A 60 3.97 1.76 9.55
CA GLN A 60 4.77 2.98 9.63
C GLN A 60 3.93 4.25 9.55
N LEU A 61 2.82 4.25 8.80
CA LEU A 61 1.91 5.40 8.71
C LEU A 61 1.00 5.53 9.95
N SER A 62 0.70 4.43 10.64
CA SER A 62 -0.15 4.45 11.84
C SER A 62 0.54 5.00 13.11
N VAL A 63 1.87 5.14 13.08
CA VAL A 63 2.69 5.61 14.21
C VAL A 63 3.09 7.09 14.06
N GLN A 64 2.72 7.73 12.94
CA GLN A 64 2.89 9.18 12.72
C GLN A 64 1.77 9.98 13.36
#